data_AF-A0AAW5EL58-F1
#
_entry.id   AF-A0AAW5EL58-F1
#
_cell.length_a   1.000
_cell.length_b   1.000
_cell.length_c   1.000
_cell.angle_alpha   90.00
_cell.angle_beta   90.00
_cell.angle_gamma   90.00
#
_symmetry.space_group_name_H-M   'P 1'
#
loop_
_entity.id
_entity.type
_entity.pdbx_description
1 polymer ?
#
loop_
_entity_poly.entity_id
_entity_poly.type
_entity_poly.pdbx_seq_one_letter_code
_entity_poly.pdbx_strand_id
1 'polypeptide(L)'
;QSSTLVSIISLSFLSAGLISLVAGVGIIFGANLGNTASSWLIVWLTRVNISILAIPLLVIGVLFFFQKDNMIKSFGNIFIGIGFFFLGVDYIKNGFNEFQDAIDLSYFDFTGFKGVLIFVGLGALLTGIIQSSTATIAIIVAALLTGQISFENSLAATLGTSVGGVVTAVLA
;
A
#
# COMPACT_ATOMS: atom_id res chain seq x y z
N GLN A 1 2.46 -3.27 -7.49
CA GLN A 1 2.85 -2.73 -8.80
C GLN A 1 4.05 -1.83 -8.56
N SER A 2 5.20 -2.07 -9.21
CA SER A 2 6.40 -1.23 -9.01
C SER A 2 6.44 -0.18 -10.11
N SER A 3 6.06 1.07 -9.79
CA SER A 3 6.20 2.21 -10.72
C SER A 3 7.66 2.43 -11.13
N THR A 4 8.61 2.01 -10.28
CA THR A 4 10.05 1.99 -10.57
C THR A 4 10.39 1.04 -11.71
N LEU A 5 9.87 -0.19 -11.69
CA LEU A 5 10.07 -1.15 -12.78
C LEU A 5 9.51 -0.62 -14.11
N VAL A 6 8.30 -0.06 -14.07
CA VAL A 6 7.66 0.56 -15.24
C VAL A 6 8.50 1.73 -15.78
N SER A 7 9.11 2.52 -14.90
CA SER A 7 9.99 3.62 -15.28
C SER A 7 11.29 3.11 -15.93
N ILE A 8 11.91 2.06 -15.39
CA ILE A 8 13.12 1.45 -15.97
C ILE A 8 12.82 0.92 -17.38
N ILE A 9 11.74 0.14 -17.55
CA ILE A 9 11.34 -0.41 -18.85
C ILE A 9 11.04 0.72 -19.85
N SER A 10 10.33 1.77 -19.40
CA SER A 10 10.04 2.92 -20.24
C SER A 10 11.31 3.66 -20.67
N LEU A 11 12.31 3.81 -19.79
CA LEU A 11 13.60 4.38 -20.13
C LEU A 11 14.38 3.49 -21.12
N SER A 12 14.35 2.17 -20.94
CA SER A 12 14.99 1.22 -21.87
C SER A 12 14.38 1.29 -23.28
N PHE A 13 13.05 1.34 -23.39
CA PHE A 13 12.38 1.48 -24.69
C PHE A 13 12.61 2.84 -25.34
N LEU A 14 12.74 3.89 -24.54
CA LEU A 14 13.09 5.22 -25.03
C LEU A 14 14.53 5.25 -25.55
N SER A 15 15.47 4.63 -24.83
CA SER A 15 16.86 4.49 -25.26
C SER A 15 17.02 3.62 -26.52
N ALA A 16 16.12 2.66 -26.74
CA ALA A 16 16.07 1.82 -27.93
C ALA A 16 15.31 2.47 -29.12
N GLY A 17 14.77 3.68 -28.94
CA GLY A 17 13.98 4.38 -29.96
C GLY A 17 12.61 3.75 -30.25
N LEU A 18 12.14 2.83 -29.39
CA LEU A 18 10.86 2.12 -29.56
C LEU A 18 9.65 2.97 -29.16
N ILE A 19 9.84 3.94 -28.25
CA ILE A 19 8.80 4.86 -27.80
C ILE A 19 9.30 6.31 -27.80
N SER A 20 8.41 7.27 -28.04
CA SER A 20 8.73 8.69 -27.98
C SER A 20 8.85 9.19 -26.53
N LEU A 21 9.56 10.32 -26.34
CA LEU A 21 9.67 10.98 -25.03
C LEU A 21 8.30 11.30 -24.42
N VAL A 22 7.36 11.77 -25.24
CA VAL A 22 6.00 12.08 -24.79
C VAL A 22 5.28 10.83 -24.29
N ALA A 23 5.43 9.70 -24.99
CA ALA A 23 4.84 8.42 -24.57
C ALA A 23 5.49 7.89 -23.28
N GLY A 24 6.81 7.97 -23.16
CA GLY A 24 7.52 7.54 -21.95
C GLY A 24 7.16 8.36 -20.71
N VAL A 25 7.06 9.69 -20.85
CA VAL A 25 6.58 10.58 -19.78
C VAL A 25 5.14 10.22 -19.40
N GLY A 26 4.27 9.97 -20.37
CA GLY A 26 2.88 9.52 -20.13
C GLY A 26 2.79 8.21 -19.35
N ILE A 27 3.64 7.22 -19.67
CA ILE A 27 3.70 5.92 -18.97
C ILE A 27 4.14 6.11 -17.51
N ILE A 28 5.17 6.93 -17.25
CA ILE A 28 5.67 7.19 -15.90
C ILE A 28 4.62 7.93 -15.05
N PHE A 29 3.99 8.97 -15.61
CA PHE A 29 2.91 9.68 -14.91
C PHE A 29 1.72 8.77 -14.65
N GLY A 30 1.34 7.92 -15.61
CA GLY A 30 0.26 6.95 -15.45
C GLY A 30 0.54 5.93 -14.34
N ALA A 31 1.78 5.42 -14.25
CA ALA A 31 2.19 4.50 -13.20
C ALA A 31 2.11 5.14 -11.80
N ASN A 32 2.56 6.39 -11.66
CA ASN A 32 2.50 7.13 -10.39
C ASN A 32 1.07 7.54 -10.00
N LEU A 33 0.24 7.92 -10.97
CA LEU A 33 -1.19 8.18 -10.77
C LEU A 33 -1.92 6.90 -10.31
N GLY A 34 -1.63 5.75 -10.93
CA GLY A 34 -2.22 4.47 -10.54
C GLY A 34 -1.88 4.06 -9.10
N ASN A 35 -0.65 4.32 -8.65
CA ASN A 35 -0.24 4.09 -7.26
C ASN A 35 -1.05 4.96 -6.28
N THR A 36 -1.31 6.22 -6.65
CA THR A 36 -2.12 7.14 -5.84
C THR A 36 -3.59 6.73 -5.82
N ALA A 37 -4.15 6.36 -6.97
CA ALA A 37 -5.52 5.87 -7.08
C ALA A 37 -5.75 4.61 -6.23
N SER A 38 -4.76 3.72 -6.16
CA SER A 38 -4.81 2.52 -5.31
C SER A 38 -4.83 2.89 -3.82
N SER A 39 -4.02 3.85 -3.39
CA SER A 39 -4.04 4.35 -2.00
C SER A 39 -5.36 5.01 -1.63
N TRP A 40 -5.95 5.80 -2.54
CA TRP A 40 -7.28 6.39 -2.35
C TRP A 40 -8.38 5.35 -2.26
N LEU A 41 -8.31 4.31 -3.10
CA LEU A 41 -9.23 3.18 -3.06
C LEU A 41 -9.15 2.50 -1.69
N ILE A 42 -7.95 2.26 -1.17
CA ILE A 42 -7.77 1.69 0.18
C ILE A 42 -8.39 2.59 1.24
N VAL A 43 -8.08 3.89 1.28
CA VAL A 43 -8.63 4.81 2.29
C VAL A 43 -10.16 4.87 2.23
N TRP A 44 -10.73 4.94 1.03
CA TRP A 44 -12.18 4.97 0.84
C TRP A 44 -12.84 3.67 1.33
N LEU A 45 -12.22 2.53 1.01
CA LEU A 45 -12.77 1.21 1.33
C LEU A 45 -12.57 0.85 2.82
N THR A 46 -11.53 1.37 3.47
CA THR A 46 -11.26 1.26 4.91
C THR A 46 -12.17 2.16 5.77
N ARG A 47 -12.89 3.14 5.19
CA ARG A 47 -13.95 3.87 5.93
C ARG A 47 -15.22 3.05 6.16
N VAL A 48 -15.43 2.01 5.35
CA VAL A 48 -16.50 1.03 5.53
C VAL A 48 -15.99 -0.03 6.51
N ASN A 49 -16.82 -0.54 7.44
CA ASN A 49 -16.40 -1.57 8.40
C ASN A 49 -15.76 -2.78 7.67
N ILE A 50 -14.43 -2.82 7.64
CA ILE A 50 -13.61 -3.72 6.82
C ILE A 50 -13.93 -5.18 7.13
N SER A 51 -14.11 -5.52 8.42
CA SER A 51 -14.39 -6.88 8.86
C SER A 51 -15.73 -7.41 8.34
N ILE A 52 -16.73 -6.53 8.20
CA ILE A 52 -18.07 -6.90 7.71
C ILE A 52 -18.05 -7.13 6.19
N LEU A 53 -17.18 -6.43 5.46
CA LEU A 53 -17.09 -6.52 3.99
C LEU A 53 -16.14 -7.64 3.53
N ALA A 54 -15.07 -7.93 4.29
CA ALA A 54 -14.05 -8.92 3.91
C ALA A 54 -14.62 -10.34 3.77
N ILE A 55 -15.47 -10.75 4.71
CA ILE A 55 -16.05 -12.11 4.72
C ILE A 55 -17.01 -12.35 3.53
N PRO A 56 -18.00 -11.49 3.25
CA PRO A 56 -18.83 -11.62 2.04
C PRO A 56 -18.01 -11.66 0.75
N LEU A 57 -16.95 -10.87 0.66
CA LEU A 57 -16.09 -10.81 -0.52
C LEU A 57 -15.32 -12.11 -0.73
N LEU A 58 -14.81 -12.71 0.35
CA LEU A 58 -14.20 -14.04 0.32
C LEU A 58 -15.21 -15.12 -0.09
N VAL A 59 -16.42 -15.10 0.48
CA VAL A 59 -17.46 -16.08 0.13
C VAL A 59 -17.82 -15.99 -1.35
N ILE A 60 -18.08 -14.79 -1.87
CA ILE A 60 -18.37 -14.57 -3.29
C ILE A 60 -17.18 -15.00 -4.16
N GLY A 61 -15.96 -14.63 -3.76
CA GLY A 61 -14.75 -14.99 -4.48
C GLY A 61 -14.52 -16.50 -4.57
N VAL A 62 -14.74 -17.23 -3.47
CA VAL A 62 -14.64 -18.70 -3.42
C VAL A 62 -15.75 -19.34 -4.26
N LEU A 63 -16.99 -18.84 -4.20
CA LEU A 63 -18.08 -19.33 -5.05
C LEU A 63 -17.76 -19.20 -6.55
N PHE A 64 -17.17 -18.07 -6.95
CA PHE A 64 -16.74 -17.86 -8.34
C PHE A 64 -15.50 -18.67 -8.71
N PHE A 65 -14.62 -18.99 -7.76
CA PHE A 65 -13.44 -19.83 -8.01
C PHE A 65 -13.80 -21.26 -8.41
N PHE A 66 -14.92 -21.79 -7.90
CA PHE A 66 -15.42 -23.13 -8.24
C PHE A 66 -16.19 -23.21 -9.57
N GLN A 67 -16.40 -22.07 -10.25
CA GLN A 67 -17.03 -22.06 -11.57
C GLN A 67 -16.10 -22.67 -12.63
N LYS A 68 -16.70 -23.36 -13.61
CA LYS A 68 -15.97 -23.98 -14.74
C LYS A 68 -15.45 -22.96 -15.74
N ASP A 69 -16.07 -21.78 -15.81
CA ASP A 69 -15.69 -20.72 -16.71
C ASP A 69 -14.41 -20.01 -16.20
N ASN A 70 -13.38 -19.97 -17.04
CA ASN A 70 -12.10 -19.34 -16.72
C ASN A 70 -12.20 -17.84 -16.45
N MET A 71 -13.15 -17.14 -17.07
CA MET A 71 -13.39 -15.71 -16.83
C MET A 71 -13.99 -15.50 -15.45
N ILE A 72 -15.02 -16.26 -15.09
CA ILE A 72 -15.68 -16.15 -13.79
C ILE A 72 -14.72 -16.56 -12.67
N LYS A 73 -13.92 -17.60 -12.90
CA LYS A 73 -12.85 -18.02 -11.98
C LYS A 73 -11.80 -16.93 -11.76
N SER A 74 -11.44 -16.18 -12.80
CA SER A 74 -10.51 -15.06 -12.69
C SER A 74 -11.07 -13.92 -11.84
N PHE A 75 -12.36 -13.58 -12.00
CA PHE A 75 -13.04 -12.66 -11.09
C PHE A 75 -13.07 -13.19 -9.65
N GLY A 76 -13.30 -14.49 -9.45
CA GLY A 76 -13.23 -15.13 -8.15
C GLY A 76 -11.89 -14.92 -7.45
N ASN A 77 -10.77 -15.14 -8.16
CA ASN A 77 -9.43 -14.88 -7.63
C ASN A 77 -9.22 -13.42 -7.22
N ILE A 78 -9.77 -12.46 -7.98
CA ILE A 78 -9.69 -11.03 -7.64
C ILE A 78 -10.42 -10.76 -6.32
N PHE A 79 -11.67 -11.24 -6.18
CA PHE A 79 -12.44 -11.07 -4.95
C PHE A 79 -11.80 -11.75 -3.74
N ILE A 80 -11.22 -12.95 -3.92
CA ILE A 80 -10.47 -13.65 -2.88
C ILE A 80 -9.27 -12.81 -2.43
N GLY A 81 -8.48 -12.29 -3.37
CA GLY A 81 -7.31 -11.46 -3.07
C GLY A 81 -7.68 -10.19 -2.31
N ILE A 82 -8.75 -9.51 -2.72
CA ILE A 82 -9.24 -8.31 -2.03
C ILE A 82 -9.77 -8.67 -0.63
N GLY A 83 -10.49 -9.79 -0.48
CA GLY A 83 -11.02 -10.25 0.81
C GLY A 83 -9.91 -10.58 1.81
N PHE A 84 -8.86 -11.30 1.38
CA PHE A 84 -7.70 -11.58 2.22
C PHE A 84 -6.89 -10.32 2.55
N PHE A 85 -6.76 -9.39 1.60
CA PHE A 85 -6.12 -8.11 1.86
C PHE A 85 -6.82 -7.37 3.00
N PHE A 86 -8.16 -7.31 2.99
CA PHE A 86 -8.93 -6.66 4.05
C PHE A 86 -8.85 -7.38 5.40
N LEU A 87 -8.93 -8.70 5.41
CA LEU A 87 -8.71 -9.48 6.63
C LEU A 87 -7.30 -9.25 7.21
N GLY A 88 -6.28 -9.20 6.35
CA GLY A 88 -4.92 -8.86 6.75
C GLY A 88 -4.83 -7.49 7.40
N VAL A 89 -5.47 -6.47 6.81
CA VAL A 89 -5.54 -5.12 7.39
C VAL A 89 -6.26 -5.12 8.75
N ASP A 90 -7.35 -5.87 8.89
CA ASP A 90 -8.08 -5.99 10.17
C ASP A 90 -7.26 -6.70 11.25
N TYR A 91 -6.52 -7.75 10.89
CA TYR A 91 -5.60 -8.40 11.83
C TYR A 91 -4.44 -7.50 12.24
N ILE A 92 -3.87 -6.73 11.30
CA ILE A 92 -2.84 -5.74 11.60
C ILE A 92 -3.42 -4.70 12.57
N LYS A 93 -4.63 -4.21 12.31
CA LYS A 93 -5.35 -3.28 13.18
C LYS A 93 -5.53 -3.82 14.61
N ASN A 94 -6.01 -5.06 14.74
CA ASN A 94 -6.25 -5.69 16.04
C ASN A 94 -4.95 -5.99 16.79
N GLY A 95 -3.93 -6.51 16.10
CA GLY A 95 -2.62 -6.74 16.71
C GLY A 95 -1.96 -5.45 17.19
N PHE A 96 -2.19 -4.34 16.47
CA PHE A 96 -1.77 -3.02 16.90
C PHE A 96 -2.54 -2.56 18.16
N ASN A 97 -3.86 -2.74 18.24
CA ASN A 97 -4.63 -2.42 19.45
C ASN A 97 -4.13 -3.20 20.69
N GLU A 98 -3.76 -4.47 20.54
CA GLU A 98 -3.14 -5.25 21.64
C GLU A 98 -1.73 -4.73 21.99
N PHE A 99 -1.02 -4.13 21.02
CA PHE A 99 0.29 -3.53 21.23
C PHE A 99 0.23 -2.17 21.97
N GLN A 100 -0.88 -1.43 21.88
CA GLN A 100 -1.10 -0.17 22.62
C GLN A 100 -1.06 -0.38 24.13
N ASP A 101 -1.55 -1.52 24.63
CA ASP A 101 -1.55 -1.83 26.06
C ASP A 101 -0.14 -2.17 26.59
N ALA A 102 0.80 -2.53 25.71
CA ALA A 102 2.16 -2.95 26.07
C ALA A 102 3.23 -1.84 25.92
N ILE A 103 3.03 -0.87 25.02
CA ILE A 103 3.98 0.22 24.76
C ILE A 103 3.23 1.54 24.61
N ASP A 104 3.39 2.45 25.58
CA ASP A 104 2.87 3.82 25.49
C ASP A 104 3.71 4.64 24.49
N LEU A 105 3.25 4.65 23.24
CA LEU A 105 3.85 5.42 22.14
C LEU A 105 3.67 6.94 22.30
N SER A 106 2.94 7.41 23.32
CA SER A 106 2.83 8.85 23.64
C SER A 106 4.20 9.46 23.97
N TYR A 107 5.18 8.65 24.38
CA TYR A 107 6.58 9.07 24.57
C TYR A 107 7.34 9.32 23.26
N PHE A 108 6.81 8.79 22.14
CA PHE A 108 7.36 8.88 20.79
C PHE A 108 6.58 9.85 19.89
N ASP A 109 5.65 10.65 20.44
CA ASP A 109 5.01 11.76 19.74
C ASP A 109 6.00 12.92 19.62
N PHE A 110 7.06 12.69 18.83
CA PHE A 110 8.09 13.67 18.54
C PHE A 110 7.47 14.80 17.72
N THR A 111 6.96 15.82 18.38
CA THR A 111 6.49 17.02 17.70
C THR A 111 7.67 17.77 17.04
N GLY A 112 7.45 18.23 15.81
CA GLY A 112 8.43 19.02 15.03
C GLY A 112 9.30 18.22 14.05
N PHE A 113 10.34 18.87 13.52
CA PHE A 113 11.15 18.38 12.39
C PHE A 113 11.83 17.01 12.65
N LYS A 114 12.14 16.69 13.92
CA LYS A 114 12.70 15.40 14.32
C LYS A 114 11.72 14.25 14.15
N GLY A 115 10.44 14.42 14.51
CA GLY A 115 9.42 13.39 14.31
C GLY A 115 9.18 13.10 12.84
N VAL A 116 9.11 14.15 12.03
CA VAL A 116 8.99 14.01 10.57
C VAL A 116 10.12 13.16 10.00
N LEU A 117 11.37 13.43 10.36
CA LEU A 117 12.51 12.63 9.89
C LEU A 117 12.47 11.18 10.34
N ILE A 118 12.06 10.92 11.58
CA ILE A 118 11.95 9.55 12.13
C ILE A 118 10.85 8.78 11.39
N PHE A 119 9.67 9.36 11.24
CA PHE A 119 8.55 8.70 10.56
C PHE A 119 8.80 8.52 9.06
N VAL A 120 9.47 9.47 8.39
CA VAL A 120 9.96 9.29 7.01
C VAL A 120 10.92 8.10 6.94
N GLY A 121 11.88 7.98 7.86
CA GLY A 121 12.80 6.84 7.93
C GLY A 121 12.08 5.52 8.20
N LEU A 122 11.09 5.52 9.09
CA LEU A 122 10.25 4.35 9.41
C LEU A 122 9.44 3.90 8.20
N GLY A 123 8.78 4.83 7.50
CA GLY A 123 8.03 4.55 6.28
C GLY A 123 8.92 4.02 5.16
N ALA A 124 10.16 4.54 5.05
CA ALA A 124 11.15 4.05 4.10
C ALA A 124 11.64 2.64 4.44
N LEU A 125 11.92 2.35 5.71
CA LEU A 125 12.32 1.01 6.18
C LEU A 125 11.21 -0.02 6.00
N LEU A 126 9.99 0.30 6.44
CA LEU A 126 8.82 -0.55 6.27
C LEU A 126 8.59 -0.88 4.78
N THR A 127 8.68 0.14 3.91
CA THR A 127 8.54 -0.08 2.47
C THR A 127 9.70 -0.89 1.89
N GLY A 128 10.92 -0.69 2.39
CA GLY A 128 12.10 -1.47 2.03
C GLY A 128 11.93 -2.96 2.31
N ILE A 129 11.42 -3.29 3.51
CA ILE A 129 11.18 -4.67 3.97
C ILE A 129 10.01 -5.31 3.22
N ILE A 130 8.89 -4.59 3.13
CA ILE A 130 7.65 -5.09 2.52
C ILE A 130 7.73 -5.09 0.98
N GLN A 131 8.65 -4.31 0.41
CA GLN A 131 8.85 -4.12 -1.04
C GLN A 131 7.59 -3.65 -1.79
N SER A 132 6.60 -3.10 -1.08
CA SER A 132 5.34 -2.63 -1.63
C SER A 132 4.90 -1.35 -0.93
N SER A 133 4.95 -0.24 -1.65
CA SER A 133 4.50 1.07 -1.16
C SER A 133 3.00 1.04 -0.84
N THR A 134 2.18 0.36 -1.66
CA THR A 134 0.73 0.27 -1.44
C THR A 134 0.37 -0.50 -0.18
N ALA A 135 1.05 -1.62 0.09
CA ALA A 135 0.85 -2.39 1.32
C ALA A 135 1.31 -1.59 2.56
N THR A 136 2.43 -0.88 2.43
CA THR A 136 2.96 -0.05 3.53
C THR A 136 2.01 1.12 3.85
N ILE A 137 1.45 1.78 2.83
CA ILE A 137 0.43 2.82 3.02
C ILE A 137 -0.82 2.26 3.70
N ALA A 138 -1.26 1.04 3.37
CA ALA A 138 -2.40 0.41 4.05
C ALA A 138 -2.14 0.21 5.55
N ILE A 139 -0.91 -0.16 5.93
CA ILE A 139 -0.50 -0.30 7.33
C ILE A 139 -0.48 1.07 8.03
N ILE A 140 0.09 2.10 7.39
CA ILE A 140 0.12 3.47 7.94
C ILE A 140 -1.31 4.00 8.14
N VAL A 141 -2.21 3.75 7.19
CA VAL A 141 -3.62 4.13 7.30
C VAL A 141 -4.31 3.36 8.43
N ALA A 142 -4.04 2.07 8.59
CA ALA A 142 -4.57 1.28 9.70
C ALA A 142 -4.09 1.82 11.07
N ALA A 143 -2.81 2.18 11.18
CA ALA A 143 -2.23 2.79 12.37
C ALA A 143 -2.83 4.17 12.68
N LEU A 144 -3.12 4.98 11.65
CA LEU A 144 -3.81 6.26 11.82
C LEU A 144 -5.25 6.08 12.31
N LEU A 145 -5.99 5.13 11.73
CA LEU A 145 -7.40 4.87 12.08
C LEU A 145 -7.57 4.24 13.47
N THR A 146 -6.51 3.64 14.02
CA THR A 146 -6.45 3.12 15.40
C THR A 146 -5.92 4.16 16.40
N GLY A 147 -5.55 5.35 15.93
CA GLY A 147 -5.03 6.42 16.78
C GLY A 147 -3.61 6.18 17.28
N GLN A 148 -2.84 5.26 16.68
CA GLN A 148 -1.47 4.98 17.10
C GLN A 148 -0.46 6.02 16.66
N ILE A 149 -0.74 6.64 15.51
CA ILE A 149 0.10 7.69 14.96
C ILE A 149 -0.77 8.90 14.70
N SER A 150 -0.24 10.08 15.02
CA SER A 150 -0.89 11.34 14.68
C SER A 150 -0.98 11.49 13.16
N PHE A 151 -1.91 12.34 12.70
CA PHE A 151 -2.05 12.63 11.27
C PHE A 151 -0.75 13.15 10.66
N GLU A 152 -0.02 14.02 11.37
CA GLU A 152 1.29 14.53 10.94
C GLU A 152 2.32 13.41 10.78
N ASN A 153 2.40 12.49 11.74
CA ASN A 153 3.31 11.34 11.69
C ASN A 153 2.93 10.36 10.58
N SER A 154 1.63 10.17 10.31
CA SER A 154 1.15 9.34 9.20
C SER A 154 1.50 9.95 7.84
N LEU A 155 1.45 11.28 7.70
CA LEU A 155 1.88 11.98 6.50
C LEU A 155 3.39 11.83 6.28
N ALA A 156 4.18 12.04 7.34
CA ALA A 156 5.63 11.85 7.30
C ALA A 156 6.01 10.41 6.91
N ALA A 157 5.35 9.41 7.51
CA ALA A 157 5.56 8.01 7.14
C ALA A 157 5.17 7.71 5.69
N THR A 158 4.07 8.29 5.22
CA THR A 158 3.63 8.14 3.82
C THR A 158 4.66 8.71 2.85
N LEU A 159 5.27 9.86 3.15
CA LEU A 159 6.38 10.40 2.36
C LEU A 159 7.59 9.46 2.35
N GLY A 160 7.89 8.82 3.48
CA GLY A 160 8.91 7.79 3.60
C GLY A 160 8.72 6.60 2.64
N THR A 161 7.47 6.23 2.34
CA THR A 161 7.21 5.09 1.46
C THR A 161 7.73 5.27 0.03
N SER A 162 7.76 6.50 -0.46
CA SER A 162 8.34 6.82 -1.76
C SER A 162 9.87 6.69 -1.76
N VAL A 163 10.51 7.03 -0.63
CA VAL A 163 11.97 6.89 -0.45
C VAL A 163 12.35 5.41 -0.32
N GLY A 164 11.61 4.64 0.47
CA GLY A 164 11.84 3.20 0.65
C GLY A 164 11.70 2.40 -0.65
N GLY A 165 10.77 2.79 -1.52
CA GLY A 165 10.60 2.18 -2.84
C GLY A 165 11.84 2.28 -3.75
N VAL A 166 12.68 3.32 -3.56
CA VAL A 166 13.97 3.44 -4.25
C VAL A 166 14.99 2.47 -3.69
N VAL A 167 15.04 2.31 -2.36
CA VAL A 167 15.97 1.37 -1.70
C VAL A 167 15.67 -0.07 -2.08
N THR A 168 14.40 -0.45 -2.15
CA THR A 168 13.98 -1.76 -2.69
C THR A 168 14.49 -1.98 -4.11
N ALA A 169 14.40 -0.96 -4.98
CA ALA A 169 14.83 -1.07 -6.37
C ALA A 169 16.35 -1.16 -6.56
N VAL A 170 17.14 -0.73 -5.57
CA VAL A 170 18.62 -0.87 -5.57
C VAL A 170 19.05 -2.24 -5.03
N LEU A 171 18.27 -2.82 -4.10
CA LEU A 171 18.57 -4.12 -3.48
C LEU A 171 18.04 -5.32 -4.27
N ALA A 172 17.02 -5.13 -5.10
CA ALA A 172 16.42 -6.15 -5.97
C ALA A 172 17.18 -6.27 -7.30
#